data_AF-V5GLX1-F1
#
_entry.id   AF-V5GLX1-F1
#
_cell.length_a   1.000
_cell.length_b   1.000
_cell.length_c   1.000
_cell.angle_alpha   90.00
_cell.angle_beta   90.00
_cell.angle_gamma   90.00
#
_symmetry.space_group_name_H-M   'P 1'
#
loop_
_entity.id
_entity.type
_entity.pdbx_description
1 polymer ?
#
loop_
_entity_poly.entity_id
_entity_poly.type
_entity_poly.pdbx_seq_one_letter_code
_entity_poly.pdbx_strand_id
1 'polypeptide(L)'
;MSTTAFVDRIDPFAKRSLKKKTKKSQGSSRYRNSQDVELQPLPLLKDVPASEQEDLFIRKLRQCCVAFDFMDPVADLKGKEVKRCTLNELVDYITGGRGVLTEPVYPEIIKMISANLFRTLPPSENPDFDPEEDDPTLEASWPHLQLVYEFFLRFLESSDFQPTIGKRVIDQKFVLQLLELFDSEDPRERDFLKTVLHRIYGNFLGLRAF
;
A
#
# COMPACT_ATOMS: atom_id res chain seq x y z
N MET A 1 -3.40 -53.57 46.74
CA MET A 1 -1.93 -53.51 46.74
C MET A 1 -1.49 -54.21 45.46
N SER A 2 -0.89 -53.61 44.44
CA SER A 2 -0.18 -52.33 44.35
C SER A 2 -0.14 -51.87 42.88
N THR A 3 -0.24 -50.54 42.72
CA THR A 3 0.20 -49.71 41.58
C THR A 3 1.70 -49.90 41.32
N THR A 4 2.23 -49.88 40.08
CA THR A 4 2.85 -48.78 39.28
C THR A 4 3.94 -49.47 38.43
N ALA A 5 4.50 -49.02 37.30
CA ALA A 5 4.41 -47.84 36.45
C ALA A 5 4.96 -48.25 35.06
N PHE A 6 4.38 -47.72 33.98
CA PHE A 6 4.98 -47.76 32.65
C PHE A 6 5.95 -46.58 32.55
N VAL A 7 7.24 -46.84 32.36
CA VAL A 7 8.27 -45.79 32.21
C VAL A 7 8.48 -45.54 30.73
N ASP A 8 7.97 -44.41 30.24
CA ASP A 8 8.19 -43.94 28.88
C ASP A 8 9.61 -43.38 28.77
N ARG A 9 10.48 -44.05 28.02
CA ARG A 9 11.86 -43.62 27.79
C ARG A 9 11.87 -42.56 26.67
N ILE A 10 11.87 -41.29 27.06
CA ILE A 10 12.09 -40.18 26.13
C ILE A 10 13.58 -40.16 25.75
N ASP A 11 13.87 -40.41 24.48
CA ASP A 11 15.20 -40.34 23.87
C ASP A 11 15.67 -38.87 23.76
N PRO A 12 16.78 -38.46 24.41
CA PRO A 12 17.24 -37.08 24.41
C PRO A 12 17.92 -36.63 23.10
N PHE A 13 17.99 -37.48 22.06
CA PHE A 13 18.65 -37.15 20.80
C PHE A 13 17.72 -37.05 19.58
N ALA A 14 16.40 -37.03 19.78
CA ALA A 14 15.45 -36.71 18.71
C ALA A 14 15.54 -35.22 18.32
N LYS A 15 16.52 -34.87 17.47
CA LYS A 15 16.59 -33.59 16.77
C LYS A 15 15.38 -33.46 15.85
N ARG A 16 14.25 -33.01 16.39
CA ARG A 16 13.20 -32.35 15.60
C ARG A 16 13.81 -31.10 15.02
N SER A 17 14.32 -31.19 13.79
CA SER A 17 14.48 -30.01 12.93
C SER A 17 13.11 -29.35 12.85
N LEU A 18 12.91 -28.26 13.59
CA LEU A 18 11.84 -27.32 13.36
C LEU A 18 12.08 -26.75 11.96
N LYS A 19 11.49 -27.38 10.95
CA LYS A 19 11.34 -26.75 9.64
C LYS A 19 10.51 -25.49 9.90
N LYS A 20 11.17 -24.33 9.95
CA LYS A 20 10.55 -22.99 9.95
C LYS A 20 9.65 -22.99 8.71
N LYS A 21 8.35 -23.21 8.89
CA LYS A 21 7.35 -23.12 7.83
C LYS A 21 7.43 -21.67 7.35
N THR A 22 7.91 -21.45 6.14
CA THR A 22 7.69 -20.18 5.45
C THR A 22 6.18 -19.99 5.34
N LYS A 23 5.62 -19.17 6.23
CA LYS A 23 4.18 -18.90 6.30
C LYS A 23 3.82 -18.00 5.14
N LYS A 24 2.89 -18.47 4.30
CA LYS A 24 2.25 -17.66 3.26
C LYS A 24 1.48 -16.54 3.94
N SER A 25 1.73 -15.29 3.59
CA SER A 25 0.84 -14.20 3.97
C SER A 25 -0.54 -14.50 3.41
N GLN A 26 -1.54 -14.46 4.28
CA GLN A 26 -2.92 -14.66 3.85
C GLN A 26 -3.32 -13.48 2.97
N GLY A 27 -3.63 -13.76 1.70
CA GLY A 27 -4.13 -12.76 0.77
C GLY A 27 -5.43 -12.15 1.31
N SER A 28 -5.50 -10.81 1.24
CA SER A 28 -6.69 -10.05 1.59
C SER A 28 -7.91 -10.59 0.83
N SER A 29 -9.06 -10.77 1.49
CA SER A 29 -10.30 -11.27 0.89
C SER A 29 -10.85 -10.39 -0.26
N ARG A 30 -10.22 -9.25 -0.52
CA ARG A 30 -10.57 -8.27 -1.57
C ARG A 30 -10.23 -8.72 -2.99
N TYR A 31 -9.35 -9.70 -3.16
CA TYR A 31 -8.92 -10.14 -4.49
C TYR A 31 -10.01 -10.88 -5.28
N ARG A 32 -11.10 -11.33 -4.63
CA ARG A 32 -12.15 -12.13 -5.27
C ARG A 32 -13.11 -11.37 -6.20
N ASN A 33 -13.01 -10.04 -6.32
CA ASN A 33 -14.01 -9.23 -7.04
C ASN A 33 -13.53 -8.51 -8.31
N SER A 34 -12.28 -8.66 -8.77
CA SER A 34 -11.95 -8.22 -10.13
C SER A 34 -12.21 -9.36 -11.09
N GLN A 35 -13.32 -9.27 -11.84
CA GLN A 35 -13.43 -9.91 -13.15
C GLN A 35 -12.12 -9.66 -13.92
N ASP A 36 -11.69 -10.63 -14.73
CA ASP A 36 -10.48 -10.61 -15.57
C ASP A 36 -10.34 -9.33 -16.43
N VAL A 37 -9.99 -8.19 -15.84
CA VAL A 37 -9.67 -6.97 -16.56
C VAL A 37 -8.19 -7.03 -16.83
N GLU A 38 -7.83 -7.62 -17.97
CA GLU A 38 -6.47 -7.56 -18.48
C GLU A 38 -6.09 -6.09 -18.70
N LEU A 39 -5.25 -5.56 -17.82
CA LEU A 39 -4.81 -4.17 -17.85
C LEU A 39 -4.03 -3.89 -19.14
N GLN A 40 -4.59 -3.03 -20.00
CA GLN A 40 -3.94 -2.60 -21.24
C GLN A 40 -3.14 -1.32 -21.00
N PRO A 41 -1.91 -1.21 -21.53
CA PRO A 41 -1.10 0.00 -21.40
C PRO A 41 -1.80 1.19 -22.09
N LEU A 42 -1.87 2.31 -21.39
CA LEU A 42 -2.34 3.60 -21.95
C LEU A 42 -1.16 4.37 -22.56
N PRO A 43 -1.40 5.29 -23.52
CA PRO A 43 -0.35 6.16 -24.08
C PRO A 43 0.45 6.88 -23.00
N LEU A 44 1.70 7.27 -23.28
CA LEU A 44 2.50 8.05 -22.34
C LEU A 44 2.01 9.50 -22.30
N LEU A 45 2.05 10.13 -21.13
CA LEU A 45 1.64 11.52 -20.90
C LEU A 45 2.46 12.51 -21.73
N LYS A 46 3.75 12.22 -21.92
CA LYS A 46 4.65 13.05 -22.74
C LYS A 46 4.35 12.99 -24.24
N ASP A 47 3.64 11.96 -24.70
CA ASP A 47 3.36 11.73 -26.12
C ASP A 47 2.02 12.35 -26.55
N VAL A 48 1.22 12.89 -25.62
CA VAL A 48 -0.07 13.54 -25.91
C VAL A 48 0.00 15.07 -25.73
N PRO A 49 -0.82 15.85 -26.46
CA PRO A 49 -0.90 17.30 -26.29
C PRO A 49 -1.29 17.71 -24.87
N ALA A 50 -0.82 18.88 -24.41
CA ALA A 50 -1.12 19.38 -23.07
C ALA A 50 -2.63 19.48 -22.76
N SER A 51 -3.47 19.72 -23.77
CA SER A 51 -4.93 19.76 -23.63
C SER A 51 -5.57 18.40 -23.28
N GLU A 52 -4.89 17.30 -23.57
CA GLU A 52 -5.37 15.93 -23.34
C GLU A 52 -4.69 15.26 -22.13
N GLN A 53 -3.62 15.87 -21.61
CA GLN A 53 -2.83 15.29 -20.51
C GLN A 53 -3.64 15.13 -19.22
N GLU A 54 -4.53 16.07 -18.88
CA GLU A 54 -5.36 15.97 -17.67
C GLU A 54 -6.32 14.75 -17.72
N ASP A 55 -7.03 14.57 -18.83
CA ASP A 55 -7.93 13.43 -19.00
C ASP A 55 -7.16 12.10 -18.97
N LEU A 56 -6.03 12.03 -19.68
CA LEU A 56 -5.18 10.84 -19.66
C LEU A 56 -4.62 10.56 -18.26
N PHE A 57 -4.24 11.59 -17.51
CA PHE A 57 -3.78 11.47 -16.12
C PHE A 57 -4.88 10.87 -15.23
N ILE A 58 -6.11 11.38 -15.33
CA ILE A 58 -7.27 10.84 -14.61
C ILE A 58 -7.55 9.38 -14.99
N ARG A 59 -7.47 9.04 -16.28
CA ARG A 59 -7.66 7.66 -16.75
C ARG A 59 -6.59 6.72 -16.20
N LYS A 60 -5.32 7.16 -16.14
CA LYS A 60 -4.23 6.40 -15.53
C LYS A 60 -4.41 6.23 -14.01
N LEU A 61 -4.85 7.26 -13.29
CA LEU A 61 -5.18 7.17 -11.85
C LEU A 61 -6.26 6.11 -11.60
N ARG A 62 -7.34 6.13 -12.38
CA ARG A 62 -8.43 5.14 -12.30
C ARG A 62 -7.94 3.73 -12.64
N GLN A 63 -7.04 3.61 -13.61
CA GLN A 63 -6.42 2.35 -13.97
C GLN A 63 -5.61 1.74 -12.80
N CYS A 64 -4.89 2.58 -12.06
CA CYS A 64 -4.11 2.17 -10.89
C CYS A 64 -4.96 1.78 -9.66
N CYS A 65 -6.28 1.95 -9.69
CA CYS A 65 -7.19 1.45 -8.65
C CYS A 65 -7.38 -0.07 -8.70
N VAL A 66 -7.03 -0.74 -9.81
CA VAL A 66 -7.14 -2.21 -9.93
C VAL A 66 -6.12 -2.86 -9.01
N ALA A 67 -6.58 -3.72 -8.09
CA ALA A 67 -5.73 -4.45 -7.16
C ALA A 67 -5.26 -5.78 -7.77
N PHE A 68 -4.04 -6.18 -7.47
CA PHE A 68 -3.45 -7.45 -7.90
C PHE A 68 -3.09 -8.30 -6.69
N ASP A 69 -3.30 -9.61 -6.80
CA ASP A 69 -2.85 -10.56 -5.79
C ASP A 69 -1.35 -10.84 -5.98
N PHE A 70 -0.55 -10.50 -4.97
CA PHE A 70 0.89 -10.78 -4.95
C PHE A 70 1.24 -12.08 -4.20
N MET A 71 0.25 -12.77 -3.62
CA MET A 71 0.45 -14.09 -3.01
C MET A 71 0.68 -15.19 -4.04
N ASP A 72 0.12 -15.01 -5.23
CA ASP A 72 0.54 -15.74 -6.43
C ASP A 72 1.48 -14.85 -7.26
N PRO A 73 2.81 -15.08 -7.21
CA PRO A 73 3.77 -14.25 -7.90
C PRO A 73 3.72 -14.41 -9.43
N VAL A 74 3.13 -15.49 -9.96
CA VAL A 74 3.09 -15.77 -11.41
C VAL A 74 1.75 -15.39 -12.05
N ALA A 75 0.71 -15.15 -11.26
CA ALA A 75 -0.55 -14.59 -11.75
C ALA A 75 -0.39 -13.14 -12.21
N ASP A 76 -1.08 -12.78 -13.29
CA ASP A 76 -1.25 -11.41 -13.79
C ASP A 76 0.04 -10.61 -14.01
N LEU A 77 1.17 -11.26 -14.32
CA LEU A 77 2.48 -10.62 -14.49
C LEU A 77 2.42 -9.39 -15.41
N LYS A 78 1.71 -9.51 -16.54
CA LYS A 78 1.52 -8.41 -17.48
C LYS A 78 0.77 -7.24 -16.85
N GLY A 79 -0.33 -7.49 -16.15
CA GLY A 79 -1.12 -6.45 -15.50
C GLY A 79 -0.35 -5.78 -14.35
N LYS A 80 0.39 -6.57 -13.56
CA LYS A 80 1.28 -6.08 -12.51
C LYS A 80 2.34 -5.13 -13.07
N GLU A 81 2.96 -5.50 -14.19
CA GLU A 81 3.98 -4.67 -14.81
C GLU A 81 3.40 -3.39 -15.44
N VAL A 82 2.25 -3.49 -16.11
CA VAL A 82 1.54 -2.31 -16.64
C VAL A 82 1.24 -1.31 -15.52
N LYS A 83 0.66 -1.77 -14.40
CA LYS A 83 0.37 -0.90 -13.26
C LYS A 83 1.63 -0.31 -12.65
N ARG A 84 2.71 -1.09 -12.53
CA ARG A 84 4.01 -0.60 -12.00
C ARG A 84 4.57 0.53 -12.88
N CYS A 85 4.60 0.34 -14.19
CA CYS A 85 5.04 1.36 -15.15
C CYS A 85 4.16 2.61 -15.12
N THR A 86 2.84 2.44 -15.08
CA THR A 86 1.91 3.57 -14.97
C THR A 86 2.13 4.34 -13.66
N LEU A 87 2.24 3.67 -12.51
CA LEU A 87 2.52 4.33 -11.23
C LEU A 87 3.85 5.12 -11.25
N ASN A 88 4.90 4.55 -11.83
CA ASN A 88 6.19 5.25 -11.98
C ASN A 88 6.05 6.52 -12.83
N GLU A 89 5.36 6.42 -13.96
CA GLU A 89 5.09 7.58 -14.82
C GLU A 89 4.26 8.66 -14.09
N LEU A 90 3.29 8.25 -13.26
CA LEU A 90 2.49 9.20 -12.46
C LEU A 90 3.36 9.94 -11.45
N VAL A 91 4.31 9.26 -10.79
CA VAL A 91 5.29 9.88 -9.88
C VAL A 91 6.13 10.92 -10.63
N ASP A 92 6.68 10.55 -11.79
CA ASP A 92 7.50 11.44 -12.61
C ASP A 92 6.69 12.66 -13.07
N TYR A 93 5.44 12.45 -13.51
CA TYR A 93 4.56 13.50 -14.00
C TYR A 93 4.22 14.55 -12.94
N ILE A 94 3.90 14.14 -11.71
CA ILE A 94 3.60 15.10 -10.63
C ILE A 94 4.86 15.79 -10.07
N THR A 95 6.01 15.15 -10.18
CA THR A 95 7.28 15.69 -9.69
C THR A 95 7.84 16.74 -10.67
N GLY A 96 7.74 16.49 -11.98
CA GLY A 96 8.25 17.38 -13.01
C GLY A 96 7.22 18.38 -13.57
N GLY A 97 5.93 18.09 -13.44
CA GLY A 97 4.85 18.89 -14.01
C GLY A 97 4.48 20.11 -13.17
N ARG A 98 4.29 21.26 -13.84
CA ARG A 98 3.71 22.47 -13.23
C ARG A 98 2.24 22.61 -13.64
N GLY A 99 1.38 22.97 -12.69
CA GLY A 99 -0.06 23.16 -12.92
C GLY A 99 -0.83 21.86 -13.11
N VAL A 100 -0.25 20.70 -12.76
CA VAL A 100 -0.88 19.39 -12.95
C VAL A 100 -1.93 19.06 -11.88
N LEU A 101 -1.87 19.72 -10.71
CA LEU A 101 -2.79 19.53 -9.59
C LEU A 101 -4.00 20.45 -9.70
N THR A 102 -4.87 20.20 -10.67
CA THR A 102 -6.14 20.92 -10.85
C THR A 102 -7.21 20.38 -9.90
N GLU A 103 -8.25 21.17 -9.60
CA GLU A 103 -9.34 20.77 -8.69
C GLU A 103 -10.00 19.41 -9.01
N PRO A 104 -10.32 19.04 -10.28
CA PRO A 104 -10.93 17.74 -10.58
C PRO A 104 -10.02 16.54 -10.33
N VAL A 105 -8.70 16.76 -10.28
CA VAL A 105 -7.70 15.69 -10.13
C VAL A 105 -7.56 15.21 -8.67
N TYR A 106 -7.75 16.10 -7.68
CA TYR A 106 -7.66 15.77 -6.25
C TYR A 106 -8.47 14.54 -5.82
N PRO A 107 -9.79 14.46 -6.13
CA PRO A 107 -10.58 13.29 -5.73
C PRO A 107 -10.12 12.00 -6.40
N GLU A 108 -9.64 12.05 -7.64
CA GLU A 108 -9.12 10.87 -8.36
C GLU A 108 -7.80 10.38 -7.76
N ILE A 109 -6.91 11.30 -7.36
CA ILE A 109 -5.68 10.98 -6.62
C ILE A 109 -6.00 10.29 -5.30
N ILE A 110 -6.86 10.89 -4.47
CA ILE A 110 -7.20 10.33 -3.16
C ILE A 110 -7.92 9.00 -3.29
N LYS A 111 -8.78 8.83 -4.29
CA LYS A 111 -9.44 7.55 -4.59
C LYS A 111 -8.42 6.47 -4.97
N MET A 112 -7.45 6.78 -5.83
CA MET A 112 -6.39 5.83 -6.21
C MET A 112 -5.54 5.44 -5.01
N ILE A 113 -5.14 6.39 -4.17
CA ILE A 113 -4.38 6.12 -2.93
C ILE A 113 -5.20 5.23 -2.00
N SER A 114 -6.46 5.59 -1.75
CA SER A 114 -7.35 4.85 -0.84
C SER A 114 -7.58 3.40 -1.29
N ALA A 115 -7.77 3.19 -2.60
CA ALA A 115 -7.97 1.87 -3.18
C ALA A 115 -6.76 0.93 -3.01
N ASN A 116 -5.55 1.51 -2.91
CA ASN A 116 -4.31 0.77 -2.77
C ASN A 116 -3.85 0.61 -1.32
N LEU A 117 -3.95 1.66 -0.49
CA LEU A 117 -3.39 1.67 0.86
C LEU A 117 -4.33 1.04 1.91
N PHE A 118 -5.60 1.45 1.93
CA PHE A 118 -6.50 1.15 3.05
C PHE A 118 -7.02 -0.27 3.00
N ARG A 119 -6.21 -1.23 3.45
CA ARG A 119 -6.50 -2.65 3.55
C ARG A 119 -6.64 -3.10 5.00
N THR A 120 -7.38 -4.18 5.20
CA THR A 120 -7.35 -4.88 6.49
C THR A 120 -5.96 -5.50 6.62
N LEU A 121 -5.19 -5.06 7.61
CA LEU A 121 -3.93 -5.69 7.93
C LEU A 121 -4.20 -7.14 8.38
N PRO A 122 -3.34 -8.10 8.01
CA PRO A 122 -3.46 -9.44 8.55
C PRO A 122 -3.42 -9.36 10.09
N PRO A 123 -4.27 -10.13 10.80
CA PRO A 123 -4.22 -10.14 12.26
C PRO A 123 -2.79 -10.47 12.69
N SER A 124 -2.23 -9.66 13.59
CA SER A 124 -0.93 -9.99 14.18
C SER A 124 -1.04 -11.39 14.79
N GLU A 125 -0.34 -12.35 14.20
CA GLU A 125 -0.31 -13.72 14.70
C GLU A 125 0.57 -13.83 15.96
N ASN A 126 1.31 -12.76 16.30
CA ASN A 126 2.16 -12.67 17.48
C ASN A 126 1.80 -11.43 18.33
N PRO A 127 0.94 -11.59 19.35
CA PRO A 127 0.60 -10.51 20.29
C PRO A 127 1.81 -9.96 21.05
N ASP A 128 2.87 -10.77 21.17
CA ASP A 128 4.13 -10.46 21.85
C ASP A 128 5.25 -10.13 20.84
N PHE A 129 4.90 -9.64 19.63
CA PHE A 129 5.89 -9.27 18.62
C PHE A 129 6.88 -8.27 19.18
N ASP A 130 8.16 -8.65 19.22
CA ASP A 130 9.24 -7.77 19.60
C ASP A 130 9.91 -7.19 18.35
N PRO A 131 9.77 -5.89 18.07
CA PRO A 131 10.39 -5.25 16.91
C PRO A 131 11.93 -5.35 16.87
N GLU A 132 12.58 -5.66 18.00
CA GLU A 132 14.03 -5.83 18.09
C GLU A 132 14.48 -7.29 17.84
N GLU A 133 13.64 -8.28 18.13
CA GLU A 133 14.01 -9.71 18.07
C GLU A 133 13.33 -10.50 16.92
N ASP A 134 12.14 -10.09 16.49
CA ASP A 134 11.34 -10.83 15.51
C ASP A 134 11.56 -10.39 14.05
N ASP A 135 11.60 -11.36 13.14
CA ASP A 135 11.64 -11.12 11.69
C ASP A 135 10.30 -10.49 11.25
N PRO A 136 10.28 -9.27 10.68
CA PRO A 136 9.03 -8.61 10.31
C PRO A 136 8.36 -9.29 9.10
N THR A 137 7.03 -9.38 9.12
CA THR A 137 6.27 -9.79 7.94
C THR A 137 6.30 -8.68 6.88
N LEU A 138 6.97 -8.95 5.76
CA LEU A 138 7.03 -8.02 4.64
C LEU A 138 5.76 -8.08 3.78
N GLU A 139 5.31 -6.91 3.31
CA GLU A 139 4.15 -6.79 2.45
C GLU A 139 4.46 -7.30 1.03
N ALA A 140 3.69 -8.25 0.52
CA ALA A 140 3.91 -8.87 -0.79
C ALA A 140 3.62 -7.89 -1.94
N SER A 141 2.67 -6.97 -1.74
CA SER A 141 2.28 -5.95 -2.73
C SER A 141 3.22 -4.75 -2.78
N TRP A 142 4.35 -4.80 -2.05
CA TRP A 142 5.30 -3.69 -1.92
C TRP A 142 5.76 -3.07 -3.26
N PRO A 143 5.99 -3.83 -4.35
CA PRO A 143 6.39 -3.23 -5.64
C PRO A 143 5.40 -2.19 -6.19
N HIS A 144 4.12 -2.30 -5.84
CA HIS A 144 3.11 -1.27 -6.16
C HIS A 144 2.94 -0.27 -5.03
N LEU A 145 2.89 -0.72 -3.78
CA LEU A 145 2.63 0.15 -2.63
C LEU A 145 3.73 1.20 -2.44
N GLN A 146 4.99 0.84 -2.65
CA GLN A 146 6.10 1.79 -2.60
C GLN A 146 5.85 3.00 -3.52
N LEU A 147 5.43 2.74 -4.77
CA LEU A 147 5.14 3.79 -5.75
C LEU A 147 3.91 4.61 -5.37
N VAL A 148 2.88 3.99 -4.77
CA VAL A 148 1.70 4.70 -4.28
C VAL A 148 2.07 5.64 -3.13
N TYR A 149 2.89 5.20 -2.18
CA TYR A 149 3.39 6.04 -1.10
C TYR A 149 4.28 7.17 -1.60
N GLU A 150 5.18 6.87 -2.53
CA GLU A 150 6.02 7.87 -3.18
C GLU A 150 5.18 8.93 -3.90
N PHE A 151 4.21 8.49 -4.70
CA PHE A 151 3.26 9.35 -5.37
C PHE A 151 2.50 10.24 -4.38
N PHE A 152 2.00 9.66 -3.29
CA PHE A 152 1.27 10.41 -2.27
C PHE A 152 2.16 11.48 -1.61
N LEU A 153 3.40 11.12 -1.29
CA LEU A 153 4.34 12.06 -0.70
C LEU A 153 4.67 13.21 -1.66
N ARG A 154 4.95 12.92 -2.94
CA ARG A 154 5.17 13.95 -3.97
C ARG A 154 3.95 14.85 -4.16
N PHE A 155 2.74 14.30 -4.10
CA PHE A 155 1.51 15.07 -4.17
C PHE A 155 1.38 16.06 -3.00
N LEU A 156 1.68 15.63 -1.77
CA LEU A 156 1.62 16.49 -0.57
C LEU A 156 2.76 17.51 -0.49
N GLU A 157 3.91 17.22 -1.10
CA GLU A 157 5.10 18.09 -1.13
C GLU A 157 5.16 19.02 -2.35
N SER A 158 4.26 18.85 -3.31
CA SER A 158 4.21 19.69 -4.50
C SER A 158 3.97 21.16 -4.12
N SER A 159 4.70 22.07 -4.77
CA SER A 159 4.49 23.52 -4.61
C SER A 159 3.10 23.96 -5.08
N ASP A 160 2.46 23.18 -5.94
CA ASP A 160 1.14 23.46 -6.50
C ASP A 160 0.01 22.86 -5.63
N PHE A 161 0.35 22.17 -4.54
CA PHE A 161 -0.62 21.60 -3.62
C PHE A 161 -1.40 22.71 -2.90
N GLN A 162 -2.74 22.60 -2.92
CA GLN A 162 -3.66 23.55 -2.32
C GLN A 162 -4.40 22.89 -1.14
N PRO A 163 -4.04 23.21 0.12
CA PRO A 163 -4.69 22.63 1.30
C PRO A 163 -6.21 22.91 1.37
N THR A 164 -6.67 24.02 0.78
CA THR A 164 -8.08 24.40 0.73
C THR A 164 -8.94 23.42 -0.08
N ILE A 165 -8.37 22.84 -1.15
CA ILE A 165 -8.99 21.80 -1.96
C ILE A 165 -8.76 20.44 -1.30
N GLY A 166 -7.52 20.17 -0.89
CA GLY A 166 -7.11 18.91 -0.26
C GLY A 166 -7.96 18.52 0.95
N LYS A 167 -8.36 19.48 1.79
CA LYS A 167 -9.17 19.20 2.99
C LYS A 167 -10.58 18.69 2.69
N ARG A 168 -11.07 18.85 1.45
CA ARG A 168 -12.38 18.33 1.02
C ARG A 168 -12.34 16.82 0.73
N VAL A 169 -11.15 16.28 0.51
CA VAL A 169 -10.92 14.89 0.13
C VAL A 169 -10.09 14.11 1.16
N ILE A 170 -9.21 14.80 1.90
CA ILE A 170 -8.49 14.28 3.06
C ILE A 170 -9.24 14.73 4.32
N ASP A 171 -10.25 13.95 4.69
CA ASP A 171 -11.09 14.19 5.86
C ASP A 171 -10.62 13.37 7.08
N GLN A 172 -11.32 13.51 8.21
CA GLN A 172 -11.01 12.76 9.44
C GLN A 172 -11.06 11.24 9.21
N LYS A 173 -12.00 10.77 8.38
CA LYS A 173 -12.12 9.35 8.07
C LYS A 173 -10.88 8.84 7.33
N PHE A 174 -10.40 9.58 6.34
CA PHE A 174 -9.16 9.26 5.63
C PHE A 174 -7.98 9.16 6.61
N VAL A 175 -7.85 10.12 7.53
CA VAL A 175 -6.76 10.12 8.52
C VAL A 175 -6.85 8.93 9.48
N LEU A 176 -8.05 8.59 9.97
CA LEU A 176 -8.23 7.41 10.83
C LEU A 176 -7.79 6.12 10.12
N GLN A 177 -8.22 5.93 8.86
CA GLN A 177 -7.80 4.76 8.08
C GLN A 177 -6.30 4.74 7.78
N LEU A 178 -5.66 5.91 7.69
CA LEU A 178 -4.21 6.01 7.53
C LEU A 178 -3.48 5.65 8.84
N LEU A 179 -4.03 6.05 9.99
CA LEU A 179 -3.47 5.73 11.31
C LEU A 179 -3.55 4.23 11.61
N GLU A 180 -4.62 3.55 11.20
CA GLU A 180 -4.75 2.09 11.32
C GLU A 180 -3.60 1.34 10.62
N LEU A 181 -2.98 1.92 9.59
CA LEU A 181 -1.87 1.28 8.88
C LEU A 181 -0.53 1.31 9.66
N PHE A 182 -0.42 2.07 10.75
CA PHE A 182 0.79 2.08 11.59
C PHE A 182 1.03 0.74 12.30
N ASP A 183 0.00 -0.09 12.42
CA ASP A 183 0.11 -1.47 12.93
C ASP A 183 0.74 -2.44 11.90
N SER A 184 1.17 -1.96 10.73
CA SER A 184 1.90 -2.77 9.75
C SER A 184 3.24 -3.27 10.32
N GLU A 185 3.50 -4.57 10.19
CA GLU A 185 4.79 -5.18 10.54
C GLU A 185 5.94 -4.75 9.61
N ASP A 186 5.62 -4.25 8.40
CA ASP A 186 6.63 -3.84 7.42
C ASP A 186 7.25 -2.48 7.80
N PRO A 187 8.53 -2.41 8.21
CA PRO A 187 9.16 -1.16 8.63
C PRO A 187 9.19 -0.11 7.53
N ARG A 188 9.25 -0.53 6.26
CA ARG A 188 9.28 0.38 5.12
C ARG A 188 7.96 1.13 4.98
N GLU A 189 6.85 0.45 5.22
CA GLU A 189 5.51 1.04 5.20
C GLU A 189 5.36 2.07 6.33
N ARG A 190 5.80 1.71 7.56
CA ARG A 190 5.77 2.62 8.72
C ARG A 190 6.58 3.90 8.49
N ASP A 191 7.75 3.81 7.85
CA ASP A 191 8.58 4.99 7.54
C ASP A 191 7.90 5.95 6.56
N PHE A 192 7.21 5.41 5.54
CA PHE A 192 6.40 6.24 4.64
C PHE A 192 5.21 6.85 5.37
N LEU A 193 4.46 6.06 6.14
CA LEU A 193 3.30 6.53 6.91
C LEU A 193 3.67 7.67 7.86
N LYS A 194 4.77 7.52 8.60
CA LYS A 194 5.31 8.59 9.46
C LYS A 194 5.53 9.89 8.69
N THR A 195 6.17 9.80 7.54
CA THR A 195 6.48 10.98 6.71
C THR A 195 5.21 11.61 6.14
N VAL A 196 4.31 10.79 5.59
CA VAL A 196 3.02 11.23 5.04
C VAL A 196 2.16 11.91 6.11
N LEU A 197 2.02 11.29 7.28
CA LEU A 197 1.25 11.84 8.38
C LEU A 197 1.82 13.19 8.85
N HIS A 198 3.14 13.31 8.94
CA HIS A 198 3.80 14.58 9.25
C HIS A 198 3.48 15.68 8.23
N ARG A 199 3.43 15.35 6.92
CA ARG A 199 3.02 16.30 5.87
C ARG A 199 1.55 16.69 5.99
N ILE A 200 0.65 15.74 6.24
CA ILE A 200 -0.78 16.02 6.48
C ILE A 200 -0.94 16.95 7.68
N TYR A 201 -0.27 16.67 8.81
CA TYR A 201 -0.29 17.52 10.00
C TYR A 201 0.25 18.94 9.73
N GLY A 202 1.30 19.05 8.89
CA GLY A 202 1.84 20.32 8.43
C GLY A 202 0.83 21.14 7.62
N ASN A 203 0.20 20.50 6.64
CA ASN A 203 -0.69 21.14 5.65
C ASN A 203 -2.10 21.45 6.19
N PHE A 204 -2.59 20.68 7.18
CA PHE A 204 -3.96 20.79 7.67
C PHE A 204 -4.04 21.16 9.15
N LEU A 205 -4.04 22.46 9.45
CA LEU A 205 -4.14 22.98 10.82
C LEU A 205 -5.38 22.46 11.59
N GLY A 206 -6.51 22.27 10.89
CA GLY A 206 -7.77 21.81 11.50
C GLY A 206 -7.79 20.34 11.89
N LEU A 207 -6.85 19.53 11.41
CA LEU A 207 -6.73 18.10 11.75
C LEU A 207 -5.76 17.86 12.92
N ARG A 208 -5.17 18.91 13.50
CA ARG A 208 -4.18 18.79 14.60
C ARG A 208 -4.79 18.55 15.98
N ALA A 209 -6.04 18.97 16.16
CA ALA A 209 -6.76 18.87 17.43
C ALA A 209 -7.64 17.60 17.50
N PHE A 210 -7.63 16.81 16.43
CA PHE A 210 -8.27 15.51 16.31
C PHE A 210 -7.25 14.43 16.69
#